data_AF-A0A7G9GJN0-F1
#
_entry.id   AF-A0A7G9GJN0-F1
#
_cell.length_a   1.000
_cell.length_b   1.000
_cell.length_c   1.000
_cell.angle_alpha   90.00
_cell.angle_beta   90.00
_cell.angle_gamma   90.00
#
_symmetry.space_group_name_H-M   'P 1'
#
loop_
_entity.id
_entity.type
_entity.pdbx_description
1 polymer ?
#
loop_
_entity_poly.entity_id
_entity_poly.type
_entity_poly.pdbx_seq_one_letter_code
_entity_poly.pdbx_strand_id
1 'polypeptide(L)' 'MKGILKVVSKQILKKYHQDASDWLYSLNSSQLEEIADLIFTCDTLEELQSLIHK' A
#
# COMPACT_ATOMS: atom_id res chain seq x y z
N MET A 1 11.59 -5.77 -7.38
CA MET A 1 10.31 -6.16 -6.75
C MET A 1 10.35 -6.15 -5.21
N LYS A 2 11.27 -6.81 -4.50
CA LYS A 2 11.26 -6.83 -3.01
C LYS A 2 11.47 -5.46 -2.32
N GLY A 3 12.10 -4.50 -2.99
CA GLY A 3 12.40 -3.18 -2.42
C GLY A 3 11.15 -2.32 -2.17
N ILE A 4 10.29 -2.18 -3.18
CA ILE A 4 9.10 -1.32 -3.09
C ILE A 4 8.07 -1.87 -2.11
N LEU A 5 7.85 -3.19 -2.10
CA LEU A 5 6.99 -3.85 -1.14
C LEU A 5 7.37 -3.49 0.30
N LYS A 6 8.66 -3.60 0.66
CA LYS A 6 9.16 -3.27 2.00
C LYS A 6 8.96 -1.78 2.36
N VAL A 7 9.08 -0.89 1.37
CA VAL A 7 8.87 0.54 1.56
C VAL A 7 7.39 0.82 1.84
N VAL A 8 6.50 0.32 0.98
CA VAL A 8 5.04 0.50 1.11
C VAL A 8 4.53 -0.11 2.42
N SER A 9 4.93 -1.34 2.78
CA SER A 9 4.52 -1.96 4.04
C SER A 9 4.87 -1.11 5.26
N LYS A 10 6.05 -0.50 5.27
CA LYS A 10 6.46 0.39 6.37
C LYS A 10 5.66 1.69 6.40
N GLN A 11 5.35 2.26 5.24
CA GLN A 11 4.56 3.49 5.16
C GLN A 11 3.13 3.25 5.63
N ILE A 12 2.51 2.14 5.21
CA ILE A 12 1.17 1.74 5.65
C ILE A 12 1.14 1.52 7.15
N LEU A 13 2.09 0.76 7.69
CA LEU A 13 2.19 0.52 9.13
C LEU A 13 2.37 1.82 9.92
N LYS A 14 3.13 2.78 9.39
CA LYS A 14 3.38 4.07 10.05
C LYS A 14 2.16 5.01 9.99
N LYS A 15 1.48 5.07 8.85
CA LYS A 15 0.39 6.02 8.61
C LYS A 15 -0.94 5.53 9.16
N TYR A 16 -1.27 4.26 8.92
CA TYR A 16 -2.57 3.69 9.26
C TYR A 16 -2.53 2.80 10.51
N HIS A 17 -1.33 2.54 11.07
CA HIS A 17 -1.15 1.66 12.23
C HIS A 17 -1.73 0.25 12.04
N GLN A 18 -1.84 -0.19 10.79
CA GLN A 18 -2.38 -1.49 10.39
C GLN A 18 -1.33 -2.28 9.62
N ASP A 19 -1.32 -3.60 9.82
CA ASP A 19 -0.53 -4.51 9.00
C ASP A 19 -1.35 -4.87 7.74
N ALA A 20 -0.81 -4.53 6.58
CA ALA A 20 -1.41 -4.85 5.28
C ALA A 20 -0.53 -5.78 4.45
N SER A 21 0.39 -6.51 5.09
CA SER A 21 1.36 -7.37 4.40
C SER A 21 0.67 -8.36 3.44
N ASP A 22 -0.38 -9.07 3.88
CA ASP A 22 -1.09 -10.05 3.05
C ASP A 22 -1.73 -9.41 1.81
N TRP A 23 -2.31 -8.21 1.96
CA TRP A 23 -2.87 -7.47 0.84
C TRP A 23 -1.79 -7.07 -0.15
N LEU A 24 -0.68 -6.49 0.33
CA LEU A 24 0.43 -6.04 -0.51
C LEU A 24 1.13 -7.19 -1.24
N TYR A 25 1.22 -8.38 -0.63
CA TYR A 25 1.75 -9.58 -1.29
C TYR A 25 0.88 -10.06 -2.45
N SER A 26 -0.41 -9.68 -2.49
CA SER A 26 -1.32 -10.02 -3.58
C SER A 26 -1.24 -9.09 -4.80
N LEU A 27 -0.43 -8.02 -4.72
CA LEU A 27 -0.35 -6.97 -5.74
C LEU A 27 0.87 -7.11 -6.64
N ASN A 28 0.75 -6.59 -7.86
CA ASN A 28 1.86 -6.47 -8.81
C ASN A 28 2.70 -5.20 -8.56
N SER A 29 3.83 -5.07 -9.24
CA SER A 29 4.75 -3.94 -9.05
C SER A 29 4.14 -2.59 -9.38
N SER A 30 3.29 -2.48 -10.40
CA SER A 30 2.64 -1.22 -10.79
C SER A 30 1.65 -0.76 -9.73
N GLN A 31 0.85 -1.68 -9.17
CA GLN A 31 -0.05 -1.38 -8.06
C GLN A 31 0.72 -0.93 -6.81
N LEU A 32 1.89 -1.52 -6.53
CA LEU A 32 2.74 -1.09 -5.42
C LEU A 32 3.35 0.31 -5.63
N GLU A 33 3.65 0.68 -6.87
CA GLU A 33 4.09 2.04 -7.22
C GLU A 33 2.94 3.04 -7.04
N GLU A 34 1.75 2.71 -7.51
CA GLU A 34 0.56 3.54 -7.34
C GLU A 34 0.21 3.76 -5.86
N ILE A 35 0.33 2.74 -5.03
CA ILE A 35 0.14 2.88 -3.58
C ILE A 35 1.13 3.88 -2.97
N ALA A 36 2.39 3.90 -3.44
CA ALA A 36 3.40 4.82 -2.90
C ALA A 36 3.04 6.29 -3.16
N ASP A 37 2.26 6.58 -4.19
CA ASP A 37 1.74 7.92 -4.49
C ASP A 37 0.44 8.21 -3.72
N LEU A 38 -0.50 7.26 -3.70
CA LEU A 38 -1.83 7.42 -3.08
C LEU A 38 -1.81 7.44 -1.55
N ILE A 39 -0.79 6.87 -0.91
CA ILE A 39 -0.68 6.84 0.56
C ILE A 39 -0.61 8.23 1.19
N PHE A 40 -0.21 9.25 0.42
CA PHE A 40 -0.20 10.63 0.88
C PHE A 40 -1.56 11.32 0.74
N THR A 41 -2.45 10.80 -0.11
CA THR A 41 -3.76 11.39 -0.40
C THR A 41 -4.91 10.74 0.37
N CYS A 42 -4.80 9.45 0.71
CA CYS A 42 -5.82 8.73 1.46
C CYS A 42 -5.66 8.91 2.98
N ASP A 43 -6.76 9.07 3.71
CA ASP A 43 -6.74 9.22 5.17
C ASP A 43 -6.85 7.87 5.88
N THR A 44 -7.48 6.88 5.22
CA THR A 44 -7.63 5.51 5.74
C THR A 44 -7.02 4.45 4.81
N LEU A 45 -6.74 3.26 5.35
CA LEU A 45 -6.27 2.14 4.54
C LEU A 45 -7.38 1.62 3.63
N GLU A 46 -8.62 1.67 4.09
CA GLU A 46 -9.79 1.22 3.33
C GLU A 46 -10.00 2.08 2.07
N GLU A 47 -9.83 3.40 2.16
CA GLU A 47 -9.83 4.30 0.99
C GLU A 47 -8.73 3.92 -0.01
N LEU A 48 -7.52 3.71 0.49
CA LEU A 48 -6.37 3.32 -0.32
C LEU A 48 -6.61 1.98 -1.02
N GLN A 49 -7.17 0.99 -0.31
CA GLN A 49 -7.51 -0.32 -0.86
C GLN A 49 -8.60 -0.25 -1.92
N SER A 50 -9.59 0.64 -1.75
CA SER A 50 -10.69 0.83 -2.70
C SER A 50 -10.22 1.40 -4.04
N LEU A 51 -9.14 2.19 -4.05
CA LEU A 51 -8.56 2.78 -5.26
C LEU A 51 -7.69 1.80 -6.06
N ILE A 52 -7.17 0.76 -5.42
CA ILE A 52 -6.34 -0.25 -6.08
C ILE A 52 -7.23 -1.39 -6.57
N HIS A 53 -7.57 -1.34 -7.86
CA HIS A 53 -8.29 -2.42 -8.52
C HIS A 53 -7.39 -3.66 -8.68
N LYS A 54 -7.87 -4.82 -8.24
CA LYS A 54 -7.19 -6.11 -8.43
C LYS A 54 -7.27 -6.60 -9.88
#